data_AF-A0A293N4N2-F1
#
_entry.id   AF-A0A293N4N2-F1
#
_cell.length_a   1.000
_cell.length_b   1.000
_cell.length_c   1.000
_cell.angle_alpha   90.00
_cell.angle_beta   90.00
_cell.angle_gamma   90.00
#
_symmetry.space_group_name_H-M   'P 1'
#
loop_
_entity.id
_entity.type
_entity.pdbx_description
1 polymer ?
#
loop_
_entity_poly.entity_id
_entity_poly.type
_entity_poly.pdbx_seq_one_letter_code
_entity_poly.pdbx_strand_id
1 'polypeptide(L)'
;MSDIKQCAYMLPKKRRRCRMKALAEYDCCGEHLLNVAPDAEHDRIVCPLDSTHTCFGSLLEKHLKKCNARNKNSQIYFVENRNSGIQSSCPLRKVTLNSLSDAQLEAVITKMKSVYKRHVTEPHWHLNRGGEEPEEEIRRFAGSTVARKHLMQQAALLGLAREHGLLGQKDVCYAEFGAGRGRLTYWIAKSVSKQGCSVLLVDRAAPRHKFENKLDDAGTRVERIRIDIRHLELGNVESVERHSGKVVGFCKHLCGEATDFALRCMTATDTKLRLQGAVMAVCCHHRCSWNSFVGRSHLESWDISEADFAVLRCLAGWATCACSRHGSEPDREEQQNGGCNLQRTSRLGISVAERQEIGRRCKLLLDTARVAHLARLGFMATMVYFVSPSVTPENVAILVLPSHPGD
;
A
#
# COMPACT_ATOMS: atom_id res chain seq x y z
N MET A 1 -2.50 13.72 46.35
CA MET A 1 -2.90 13.28 44.99
C MET A 1 -4.30 13.80 44.75
N SER A 2 -4.45 14.88 43.97
CA SER A 2 -5.77 15.43 43.64
C SER A 2 -6.57 14.39 42.85
N ASP A 3 -7.75 14.04 43.36
CA ASP A 3 -8.65 13.06 42.76
C ASP A 3 -8.97 13.47 41.30
N ILE A 4 -8.63 12.61 40.34
CA ILE A 4 -8.77 12.94 38.92
C ILE A 4 -10.23 12.71 38.54
N LYS A 5 -11.04 13.76 38.64
CA LYS A 5 -12.44 13.76 38.23
C LYS A 5 -12.57 13.38 36.74
N GLN A 6 -13.27 12.29 36.46
CA GLN A 6 -13.54 11.82 35.09
C GLN A 6 -14.79 12.51 34.53
N CYS A 7 -14.80 12.79 33.23
CA CYS A 7 -15.95 13.41 32.55
C CYS A 7 -17.23 12.57 32.70
N ALA A 8 -18.29 13.21 33.19
CA ALA A 8 -19.60 12.61 33.44
C ALA A 8 -20.43 12.35 32.16
N TYR A 9 -20.01 12.90 31.01
CA TYR A 9 -20.75 12.77 29.74
C TYR A 9 -20.84 11.32 29.25
N MET A 10 -22.05 10.88 28.92
CA MET A 10 -22.33 9.53 28.40
C MET A 10 -22.25 9.48 26.88
N LEU A 11 -21.41 8.61 26.33
CA LEU A 11 -21.27 8.41 24.89
C LEU A 11 -22.42 7.53 24.36
N PRO A 12 -23.39 8.06 23.58
CA PRO A 12 -24.62 7.34 23.23
C PRO A 12 -24.34 6.05 22.45
N LYS A 13 -23.43 6.12 21.46
CA LYS A 13 -23.04 4.97 20.62
C LYS A 13 -22.27 3.88 21.38
N LYS A 14 -21.58 4.23 22.47
CA LYS A 14 -20.66 3.32 23.19
C LYS A 14 -21.19 2.91 24.57
N ARG A 15 -22.36 3.41 24.98
CA ARG A 15 -23.03 3.16 26.27
C ARG A 15 -22.08 3.21 27.49
N ARG A 16 -21.16 4.18 27.50
CA ARG A 16 -20.17 4.36 28.57
C ARG A 16 -19.82 5.84 28.78
N ARG A 17 -19.32 6.20 29.97
CA ARG A 17 -18.80 7.54 30.26
C ARG A 17 -17.56 7.87 29.43
N CYS A 18 -17.40 9.13 29.10
CA CYS A 18 -16.19 9.66 28.48
C CYS A 18 -14.96 9.34 29.35
N ARG A 19 -13.86 8.92 28.73
CA ARG A 19 -12.60 8.60 29.45
C ARG A 19 -11.71 9.82 29.72
N MET A 20 -12.11 10.99 29.22
CA MET A 20 -11.33 12.22 29.37
C MET A 20 -11.50 12.79 30.77
N LYS A 21 -10.46 13.49 31.25
CA LYS A 21 -10.48 14.22 32.51
C LYS A 21 -11.48 15.38 32.45
N ALA A 22 -12.28 15.55 33.49
CA ALA A 22 -13.15 16.70 33.66
C ALA A 22 -12.31 17.96 33.99
N LEU A 23 -12.78 19.13 33.57
CA LEU A 23 -12.14 20.39 33.95
C LEU A 23 -12.34 20.64 35.46
N ALA A 24 -11.44 21.41 36.08
CA ALA A 24 -11.47 21.60 37.53
C ALA A 24 -12.83 22.18 38.02
N GLU A 25 -13.43 23.04 37.21
CA GLU A 25 -14.68 23.75 37.51
C GLU A 25 -15.94 23.07 36.94
N TYR A 26 -15.79 21.96 36.21
CA TYR A 26 -16.91 21.34 35.48
C TYR A 26 -16.95 19.81 35.68
N ASP A 27 -18.13 19.20 35.50
CA ASP A 27 -18.29 17.74 35.50
C ASP A 27 -17.89 17.08 34.18
N CYS A 28 -17.55 17.86 33.17
CA CYS A 28 -17.26 17.38 31.83
C CYS A 28 -15.87 17.80 31.34
N CYS A 29 -15.35 17.06 30.36
CA CYS A 29 -14.11 17.44 29.69
C CYS A 29 -14.39 18.58 28.70
N GLY A 30 -13.35 19.33 28.32
CA GLY A 30 -13.51 20.48 27.42
C GLY A 30 -14.13 20.16 26.04
N GLU A 31 -14.23 18.89 25.63
CA GLU A 31 -14.96 18.51 24.40
C GLU A 31 -16.46 18.50 24.60
N HIS A 32 -16.90 18.01 25.76
CA HIS A 32 -18.32 17.88 26.06
C HIS A 32 -18.87 19.08 26.83
N LEU A 33 -18.01 19.99 27.31
CA LEU A 33 -18.43 21.25 27.93
C LEU A 33 -19.29 22.08 26.96
N LEU A 34 -18.87 22.17 25.70
CA LEU A 34 -19.60 22.81 24.61
C LEU A 34 -21.03 22.26 24.41
N ASN A 35 -21.28 21.01 24.79
CA ASN A 35 -22.61 20.39 24.67
C ASN A 35 -23.48 20.59 25.91
N VAL A 36 -22.88 20.86 27.07
CA VAL A 36 -23.56 20.87 28.38
C VAL A 36 -23.74 22.29 28.92
N ALA A 37 -22.79 23.19 28.62
CA ALA A 37 -22.83 24.59 29.03
C ALA A 37 -22.24 25.45 27.90
N PRO A 38 -23.00 25.71 26.81
CA PRO A 38 -22.52 26.48 25.66
C PRO A 38 -22.20 27.95 25.99
N ASP A 39 -22.81 28.49 27.06
CA ASP A 39 -22.62 29.87 27.53
C ASP A 39 -21.49 30.01 28.57
N ALA A 40 -20.79 28.93 28.89
CA ALA A 40 -19.66 28.97 29.82
C ALA A 40 -18.47 29.69 29.18
N GLU A 41 -17.78 30.55 29.93
CA GLU A 41 -16.51 31.16 29.49
C GLU A 41 -15.43 30.07 29.32
N HIS A 42 -15.35 29.51 28.12
CA HIS A 42 -14.29 28.59 27.74
C HIS A 42 -13.67 29.01 26.40
N ASP A 43 -12.34 28.91 26.30
CA ASP A 43 -11.59 29.25 25.08
C ASP A 43 -11.68 28.14 24.00
N ARG A 44 -12.71 27.29 23.98
CA ARG A 44 -12.89 26.26 22.95
C ARG A 44 -13.98 26.65 21.96
N ILE A 45 -13.67 26.52 20.67
CA ILE A 45 -14.56 26.79 19.55
C ILE A 45 -14.69 25.56 18.65
N VAL A 46 -15.82 25.44 17.95
CA VAL A 46 -16.00 24.44 16.89
C VAL A 46 -15.02 24.74 15.76
N CYS A 47 -14.37 23.71 15.22
CA CYS A 47 -13.43 23.92 14.12
C CYS A 47 -14.17 24.48 12.89
N PRO A 48 -13.70 25.58 12.28
CA PRO A 48 -14.37 26.17 11.13
C PRO A 48 -14.22 25.34 9.84
N LEU A 49 -13.31 24.35 9.84
CA LEU A 49 -13.11 23.43 8.72
C LEU A 49 -13.92 22.14 8.85
N ASP A 50 -14.37 21.78 10.06
CA ASP A 50 -15.09 20.54 10.33
C ASP A 50 -15.84 20.64 11.66
N SER A 51 -17.17 20.61 11.58
CA SER A 51 -18.04 20.76 12.75
C SER A 51 -18.03 19.55 13.70
N THR A 52 -17.34 18.46 13.37
CA THR A 52 -17.31 17.24 14.20
C THR A 52 -16.28 17.28 15.34
N HIS A 53 -15.41 18.30 15.41
CA HIS A 53 -14.45 18.46 16.50
C HIS A 53 -14.22 19.92 16.89
N THR A 54 -13.58 20.09 18.05
CA THR A 54 -13.35 21.41 18.67
C THR A 54 -11.86 21.70 18.85
N CYS A 55 -11.50 22.98 18.94
CA CYS A 55 -10.14 23.45 19.15
C CYS A 55 -10.12 24.67 20.08
N PHE A 56 -8.96 24.98 20.67
CA PHE A 56 -8.84 26.21 21.47
C PHE A 56 -8.78 27.43 20.54
N GLY A 57 -9.57 28.47 20.81
CA GLY A 57 -9.64 29.71 20.04
C GLY A 57 -8.28 30.40 20.00
N SER A 58 -7.59 30.49 21.14
CA SER A 58 -6.20 30.96 21.24
C SER A 58 -5.20 30.20 20.34
N LEU A 59 -5.51 28.96 19.95
CA LEU A 59 -4.67 28.11 19.12
C LEU A 59 -5.27 27.83 17.75
N LEU A 60 -6.28 28.60 17.32
CA LEU A 60 -7.00 28.35 16.07
C LEU A 60 -6.05 28.32 14.87
N GLU A 61 -5.16 29.31 14.72
CA GLU A 61 -4.20 29.33 13.60
C GLU A 61 -3.31 28.08 13.56
N LYS A 62 -2.78 27.68 14.72
CA LYS A 62 -1.97 26.45 14.85
C LYS A 62 -2.81 25.21 14.57
N HIS A 63 -4.09 25.22 14.92
CA HIS A 63 -5.05 24.16 14.63
C HIS A 63 -5.33 24.06 13.12
N LEU A 64 -5.65 25.17 12.44
CA LEU A 64 -5.96 25.19 11.00
C LEU A 64 -4.80 24.62 10.17
N LYS A 65 -3.55 24.89 10.57
CA LYS A 65 -2.34 24.33 9.94
C LYS A 65 -2.23 22.81 10.05
N LYS A 66 -2.78 22.18 11.10
CA LYS A 66 -2.71 20.73 11.34
C LYS A 66 -4.06 20.01 11.25
N CYS A 67 -5.13 20.74 10.95
CA CYS A 67 -6.48 20.20 10.93
C CYS A 67 -6.61 19.15 9.82
N ASN A 68 -7.24 18.02 10.15
CA ASN A 68 -7.46 16.95 9.20
C ASN A 68 -8.41 17.33 8.06
N ALA A 69 -9.28 18.32 8.29
CA ALA A 69 -10.27 18.83 7.36
C ALA A 69 -9.76 19.99 6.50
N ARG A 70 -8.50 20.42 6.67
CA ARG A 70 -7.87 21.38 5.77
C ARG A 70 -7.94 20.87 4.33
N ASN A 71 -8.16 21.76 3.36
CA ASN A 71 -8.20 21.43 1.95
C ASN A 71 -6.83 20.91 1.47
N LYS A 72 -6.68 19.58 1.44
CA LYS A 72 -5.48 18.87 0.99
C LYS A 72 -5.30 18.92 -0.53
N ASN A 73 -6.32 19.36 -1.26
CA ASN A 73 -6.33 19.38 -2.72
C ASN A 73 -5.72 20.67 -3.28
N SER A 74 -5.36 21.62 -2.41
CA SER A 74 -4.72 22.90 -2.77
C SER A 74 -3.20 22.79 -3.03
N GLN A 75 -2.62 21.59 -2.89
CA GLN A 75 -1.19 21.39 -3.03
C GLN A 75 -0.79 21.28 -4.50
N ILE A 76 0.39 21.78 -4.86
CA ILE A 76 0.89 21.80 -6.26
C ILE A 76 1.02 20.40 -6.89
N TYR A 77 1.19 19.37 -6.06
CA TYR A 77 1.30 17.97 -6.46
C TYR A 77 -0.05 17.25 -6.47
N PHE A 78 -1.16 17.94 -6.20
CA PHE A 78 -2.50 17.38 -6.30
C PHE A 78 -3.07 17.65 -7.70
N VAL A 79 -3.28 16.59 -8.46
CA VAL A 79 -3.99 16.62 -9.75
C VAL A 79 -5.09 15.56 -9.70
N GLU A 80 -6.34 16.00 -9.75
CA GLU A 80 -7.47 15.10 -9.56
C GLU A 80 -7.47 13.95 -10.60
N ASN A 81 -7.71 12.74 -10.11
CA ASN A 81 -7.74 11.49 -10.86
C ASN A 81 -6.54 11.21 -11.79
N ARG A 82 -5.40 11.91 -11.64
CA ARG A 82 -4.19 11.77 -12.47
C ARG A 82 -3.77 10.33 -12.72
N ASN A 83 -3.82 9.52 -11.68
CA ASN A 83 -3.45 8.12 -11.70
C ASN A 83 -4.68 7.22 -11.58
N SER A 84 -5.84 7.51 -12.19
CA SER A 84 -7.01 6.63 -12.08
C SER A 84 -7.08 5.55 -13.16
N GLY A 85 -6.31 5.68 -14.24
CA GLY A 85 -6.48 4.85 -15.43
C GLY A 85 -7.64 5.37 -16.27
N ILE A 86 -8.47 4.47 -16.80
CA ILE A 86 -9.53 4.82 -17.74
C ILE A 86 -10.82 5.14 -16.99
N GLN A 87 -11.47 6.25 -17.37
CA GLN A 87 -12.81 6.57 -16.88
C GLN A 87 -13.82 5.73 -17.65
N SER A 88 -14.46 4.77 -16.99
CA SER A 88 -15.61 4.06 -17.56
C SER A 88 -16.90 4.73 -17.09
N SER A 89 -17.78 5.05 -18.04
CA SER A 89 -19.12 5.62 -17.80
C SER A 89 -20.17 4.55 -17.46
N CYS A 90 -19.83 3.26 -17.56
CA CYS A 90 -20.79 2.15 -17.39
C CYS A 90 -20.63 1.50 -16.01
N PRO A 91 -21.74 1.21 -15.28
CA PRO A 91 -21.66 0.54 -13.98
C PRO A 91 -21.03 -0.85 -14.13
N LEU A 92 -19.90 -1.08 -13.44
CA LEU A 92 -19.22 -2.37 -13.43
C LEU A 92 -20.14 -3.45 -12.85
N ARG A 93 -20.46 -4.48 -13.63
CA ARG A 93 -21.15 -5.67 -13.13
C ARG A 93 -20.19 -6.43 -12.22
N LYS A 94 -20.45 -6.43 -10.90
CA LYS A 94 -19.66 -7.23 -9.94
C LYS A 94 -19.85 -8.72 -10.22
N VAL A 95 -18.91 -9.31 -10.96
CA VAL A 95 -18.82 -10.77 -11.09
C VAL A 95 -18.34 -11.34 -9.75
N THR A 96 -19.09 -12.30 -9.23
CA THR A 96 -18.70 -13.10 -8.05
C THR A 96 -18.52 -14.54 -8.49
N LEU A 97 -17.67 -15.32 -7.81
CA LEU A 97 -17.50 -16.73 -8.16
C LEU A 97 -18.85 -17.48 -8.14
N ASN A 98 -19.73 -17.15 -7.20
CA ASN A 98 -21.05 -17.78 -7.05
C ASN A 98 -21.99 -17.51 -8.24
N SER A 99 -21.75 -16.44 -9.01
CA SER A 99 -22.54 -16.13 -10.20
C SER A 99 -22.18 -16.95 -11.44
N LEU A 100 -21.06 -17.68 -11.41
CA LEU A 100 -20.61 -18.52 -12.51
C LEU A 100 -21.12 -19.95 -12.33
N SER A 101 -21.47 -20.63 -13.41
CA SER A 101 -21.65 -22.09 -13.43
C SER A 101 -20.31 -22.83 -13.32
N ASP A 102 -20.34 -24.11 -12.97
CA ASP A 102 -19.15 -24.96 -12.84
C ASP A 102 -18.41 -25.11 -14.17
N ALA A 103 -19.14 -25.29 -15.28
CA ALA A 103 -18.55 -25.35 -16.62
C ALA A 103 -17.86 -24.03 -17.02
N GLN A 104 -18.44 -22.88 -16.67
CA GLN A 104 -17.83 -21.57 -16.93
C GLN A 104 -16.55 -21.38 -16.11
N LEU A 105 -16.56 -21.77 -14.83
CA LEU A 105 -15.38 -21.67 -13.98
C LEU A 105 -14.23 -22.54 -14.49
N GLU A 106 -14.54 -23.79 -14.87
CA GLU A 106 -13.55 -24.72 -15.43
C GLU A 106 -12.97 -24.22 -16.76
N ALA A 107 -13.82 -23.66 -17.65
CA ALA A 107 -13.38 -23.07 -18.90
C ALA A 107 -12.41 -21.90 -18.69
N VAL A 108 -12.72 -21.01 -17.73
CA VAL A 108 -11.83 -19.89 -17.39
C VAL A 108 -10.52 -20.40 -16.78
N ILE A 109 -10.56 -21.36 -15.84
CA ILE A 109 -9.34 -21.96 -15.26
C ILE A 109 -8.47 -22.59 -16.35
N THR A 110 -9.07 -23.32 -17.29
CA THR A 110 -8.36 -23.95 -18.41
C THR A 110 -7.72 -22.90 -19.32
N LYS A 111 -8.47 -21.83 -19.66
CA LYS A 111 -7.95 -20.68 -20.43
C LYS A 111 -6.75 -20.06 -19.72
N MET A 112 -6.84 -19.82 -18.41
CA MET A 112 -5.76 -19.25 -17.61
C MET A 112 -4.54 -20.15 -17.55
N LYS A 113 -4.71 -21.47 -17.38
CA LYS A 113 -3.61 -22.45 -17.43
C LYS A 113 -2.86 -22.38 -18.77
N SER A 114 -3.59 -22.21 -19.88
CA SER A 114 -3.01 -22.04 -21.22
C SER A 114 -2.27 -20.70 -21.40
N VAL A 115 -2.87 -19.59 -20.99
CA VAL A 115 -2.23 -18.26 -21.05
C VAL A 115 -0.99 -18.22 -20.16
N TYR A 116 -1.08 -18.78 -18.95
CA TYR A 116 0.05 -18.89 -18.02
C TYR A 116 1.24 -19.59 -18.68
N LYS A 117 1.02 -20.77 -19.27
CA LYS A 117 2.08 -21.55 -19.92
C LYS A 117 2.75 -20.81 -21.09
N ARG A 118 1.99 -19.96 -21.79
CA ARG A 118 2.49 -19.23 -22.97
C ARG A 118 3.25 -17.95 -22.62
N HIS A 119 2.82 -17.24 -21.58
CA HIS A 119 3.28 -15.86 -21.34
C HIS A 119 4.01 -15.66 -20.02
N VAL A 120 3.81 -16.53 -19.03
CA VAL A 120 4.40 -16.32 -17.70
C VAL A 120 5.76 -17.01 -17.62
N THR A 121 6.80 -16.21 -17.43
CA THR A 121 8.12 -16.67 -17.00
C THR A 121 8.13 -16.73 -15.47
N GLU A 122 8.54 -17.87 -14.91
CA GLU A 122 8.65 -18.00 -13.45
C GLU A 122 9.68 -16.98 -12.90
N PRO A 123 9.36 -16.28 -11.79
CA PRO A 123 10.29 -15.37 -11.15
C PRO A 123 11.57 -16.09 -10.71
N HIS A 124 12.71 -15.42 -10.85
CA HIS A 124 13.96 -15.93 -10.28
C HIS A 124 13.99 -15.70 -8.77
N TRP A 125 14.79 -16.50 -8.07
CA TRP A 125 15.00 -16.34 -6.63
C TRP A 125 16.07 -15.30 -6.37
N HIS A 126 15.72 -14.27 -5.60
CA HIS A 126 16.74 -13.42 -4.99
C HIS A 126 17.28 -14.15 -3.76
N LEU A 127 18.51 -14.65 -3.89
CA LEU A 127 19.26 -15.13 -2.74
C LEU A 127 19.73 -13.88 -2.00
N ASN A 128 19.10 -13.56 -0.88
CA ASN A 128 19.57 -12.49 -0.02
C ASN A 128 20.99 -12.85 0.47
N ARG A 129 22.01 -12.28 -0.18
CA ARG A 129 23.43 -12.51 0.13
C ARG A 129 23.92 -11.75 1.36
N GLY A 130 23.00 -11.18 2.14
CA GLY A 130 23.31 -10.44 3.36
C GLY A 130 23.36 -8.94 3.15
N GLY A 131 23.16 -8.23 4.25
CA GLY A 131 23.23 -6.79 4.36
C GLY A 131 22.92 -6.43 5.80
N GLU A 132 23.82 -5.69 6.45
CA GLU A 132 23.84 -5.48 7.92
C GLU A 132 22.52 -4.95 8.51
N GLU A 133 21.64 -4.38 7.68
CA GLU A 133 20.40 -3.72 8.08
C GLU A 133 19.18 -4.46 7.53
N PRO A 134 18.21 -4.88 8.35
CA PRO A 134 18.07 -4.74 9.80
C PRO A 134 18.43 -6.02 10.57
N GLU A 135 19.62 -6.61 10.36
CA GLU A 135 19.98 -7.92 10.94
C GLU A 135 19.96 -7.92 12.47
N GLU A 136 20.42 -6.83 13.09
CA GLU A 136 20.38 -6.66 14.55
C GLU A 136 18.95 -6.55 15.10
N GLU A 137 18.06 -5.79 14.44
CA GLU A 137 16.66 -5.72 14.85
C GLU A 137 15.94 -7.06 14.64
N ILE A 138 16.28 -7.80 13.58
CA ILE A 138 15.75 -9.16 13.36
C ILE A 138 16.13 -10.07 14.53
N ARG A 139 17.40 -10.02 14.99
CA ARG A 139 17.87 -10.77 16.16
C ARG A 139 17.16 -10.31 17.45
N ARG A 140 17.04 -9.00 17.67
CA ARG A 140 16.37 -8.42 18.85
C ARG A 140 14.90 -8.82 18.94
N PHE A 141 14.19 -8.89 17.81
CA PHE A 141 12.79 -9.29 17.74
C PHE A 141 12.58 -10.79 17.45
N ALA A 142 13.58 -11.64 17.69
CA ALA A 142 13.47 -13.08 17.47
C ALA A 142 12.27 -13.72 18.20
N GLY A 143 11.89 -13.19 19.39
CA GLY A 143 10.74 -13.65 20.16
C GLY A 143 9.36 -13.26 19.59
N SER A 144 9.27 -12.35 18.60
CA SER A 144 8.02 -11.96 17.96
C SER A 144 7.99 -12.41 16.50
N THR A 145 7.22 -13.46 16.21
CA THR A 145 7.10 -14.03 14.87
C THR A 145 6.61 -13.01 13.83
N VAL A 146 5.62 -12.19 14.19
CA VAL A 146 5.05 -11.16 13.31
C VAL A 146 6.06 -10.06 13.02
N ALA A 147 6.70 -9.50 14.06
CA ALA A 147 7.69 -8.42 13.88
C ALA A 147 8.88 -8.92 13.06
N ARG A 148 9.37 -10.13 13.35
CA ARG A 148 10.46 -10.78 12.62
C ARG A 148 10.12 -10.96 11.14
N LYS A 149 8.93 -11.47 10.81
CA LYS A 149 8.47 -11.63 9.42
C LYS A 149 8.43 -10.30 8.67
N HIS A 150 7.92 -9.23 9.29
CA HIS A 150 7.92 -7.91 8.67
C HIS A 150 9.33 -7.35 8.43
N LEU A 151 10.25 -7.53 9.38
CA LEU A 151 11.64 -7.10 9.25
C LEU A 151 12.38 -7.90 8.17
N MET A 152 12.23 -9.23 8.12
CA MET A 152 12.84 -10.06 7.08
C MET A 152 12.42 -9.65 5.67
N GLN A 153 11.13 -9.35 5.49
CA GLN A 153 10.64 -8.82 4.21
C GLN A 153 11.25 -7.45 3.86
N GLN A 154 11.46 -6.56 4.85
CA GLN A 154 12.11 -5.27 4.60
C GLN A 154 13.58 -5.46 4.22
N ALA A 155 14.29 -6.31 4.95
CA ALA A 155 15.68 -6.70 4.67
C ALA A 155 15.84 -7.21 3.25
N ALA A 156 14.95 -8.11 2.82
CA ALA A 156 14.98 -8.70 1.50
C ALA A 156 14.74 -7.68 0.37
N LEU A 157 13.79 -6.75 0.53
CA LEU A 157 13.56 -5.70 -0.47
C LEU A 157 14.73 -4.73 -0.56
N LEU A 158 15.37 -4.40 0.57
CA LEU A 158 16.59 -3.58 0.61
C LEU A 158 17.78 -4.31 -0.01
N GLY A 159 17.92 -5.61 0.27
CA GLY A 159 18.95 -6.46 -0.34
C GLY A 159 18.81 -6.50 -1.86
N LEU A 160 17.59 -6.69 -2.36
CA LEU A 160 17.29 -6.66 -3.79
C LEU A 160 17.63 -5.30 -4.43
N ALA A 161 17.26 -4.20 -3.77
CA ALA A 161 17.60 -2.86 -4.23
C ALA A 161 19.12 -2.59 -4.22
N ARG A 162 19.84 -3.10 -3.22
CA ARG A 162 21.30 -2.95 -3.09
C ARG A 162 22.05 -3.73 -4.17
N GLU A 163 21.65 -4.97 -4.42
CA GLU A 163 22.25 -5.83 -5.45
C GLU A 163 22.19 -5.19 -6.84
N HIS A 164 21.09 -4.48 -7.13
CA HIS A 164 20.89 -3.79 -8.41
C HIS A 164 21.33 -2.32 -8.38
N GLY A 165 22.16 -1.92 -7.41
CA GLY A 165 22.76 -0.57 -7.35
C GLY A 165 21.78 0.57 -7.08
N LEU A 166 20.52 0.31 -6.73
CA LEU A 166 19.50 1.34 -6.52
C LEU A 166 19.76 2.18 -5.26
N LEU A 167 20.33 1.57 -4.21
CA LEU A 167 20.66 2.27 -2.95
C LEU A 167 22.03 2.96 -2.96
N GLY A 168 22.79 2.84 -4.06
CA GLY A 168 24.10 3.50 -4.22
C GLY A 168 24.04 4.83 -4.97
N GLN A 169 22.84 5.26 -5.39
CA GLN A 169 22.66 6.43 -6.24
C GLN A 169 22.70 7.72 -5.42
N LYS A 170 23.54 8.66 -5.87
CA LYS A 170 23.67 10.01 -5.28
C LYS A 170 22.68 10.98 -5.91
N ASP A 171 22.24 11.97 -5.14
CA ASP A 171 21.35 13.03 -5.62
C ASP A 171 20.04 12.47 -6.21
N VAL A 172 19.35 11.63 -5.45
CA VAL A 172 18.09 10.97 -5.83
C VAL A 172 17.05 11.11 -4.73
N CYS A 173 15.77 11.19 -5.11
CA CYS A 173 14.66 11.07 -4.18
C CYS A 173 14.19 9.60 -4.06
N TYR A 174 14.29 9.02 -2.87
CA TYR A 174 13.75 7.69 -2.59
C TYR A 174 12.29 7.80 -2.12
N ALA A 175 11.34 7.32 -2.90
CA ALA A 175 9.91 7.46 -2.62
C ALA A 175 9.28 6.14 -2.18
N GLU A 176 8.77 6.05 -0.95
CA GLU A 176 7.94 4.93 -0.47
C GLU A 176 6.45 5.23 -0.65
N PHE A 177 5.80 4.45 -1.50
CA PHE A 177 4.35 4.50 -1.72
C PHE A 177 3.63 3.57 -0.74
N GLY A 178 2.64 4.10 -0.03
CA GLY A 178 1.92 3.37 1.02
C GLY A 178 2.77 3.16 2.26
N ALA A 179 3.52 4.19 2.67
CA ALA A 179 4.56 4.07 3.67
C ALA A 179 4.07 3.64 5.07
N GLY A 180 2.77 3.80 5.36
CA GLY A 180 2.19 3.48 6.66
C GLY A 180 2.98 4.17 7.78
N ARG A 181 3.53 3.38 8.71
CA ARG A 181 4.37 3.89 9.82
C ARG A 181 5.81 4.26 9.43
N GLY A 182 6.20 4.15 8.16
CA GLY A 182 7.52 4.55 7.65
C GLY A 182 8.65 3.60 8.02
N ARG A 183 8.37 2.31 8.25
CA ARG A 183 9.41 1.35 8.70
C ARG A 183 10.41 1.00 7.59
N LEU A 184 9.96 0.84 6.34
CA LEU A 184 10.87 0.56 5.23
C LEU A 184 11.69 1.82 4.90
N THR A 185 11.04 2.98 4.81
CA THR A 185 11.69 4.29 4.71
C THR A 185 12.77 4.49 5.77
N TYR A 186 12.53 4.16 7.03
CA TYR A 186 13.55 4.29 8.08
C TYR A 186 14.86 3.56 7.73
N TRP A 187 14.77 2.36 7.17
CA TRP A 187 15.95 1.60 6.75
C TRP A 187 16.56 2.14 5.44
N ILE A 188 15.73 2.56 4.48
CA ILE A 188 16.21 3.24 3.26
C ILE A 188 17.04 4.47 3.65
N ALA A 189 16.49 5.32 4.52
CA ALA A 189 17.12 6.56 4.98
C ALA A 189 18.47 6.32 5.66
N LYS A 190 18.60 5.24 6.44
CA LYS A 190 19.88 4.82 7.03
C LYS A 190 20.89 4.40 5.97
N SER A 191 20.48 3.55 5.04
CA SER A 191 21.35 3.06 3.96
C SER A 191 21.86 4.17 3.02
N VAL A 192 21.14 5.31 2.90
CA VAL A 192 21.48 6.41 1.96
C VAL A 192 21.96 7.70 2.63
N SER A 193 22.22 7.67 3.95
CA SER A 193 22.45 8.86 4.78
C SER A 193 23.61 9.78 4.40
N LYS A 194 24.58 9.27 3.62
CA LYS A 194 25.78 10.03 3.21
C LYS A 194 25.77 10.44 1.74
N GLN A 195 24.63 10.29 1.05
CA GLN A 195 24.54 10.43 -0.41
C GLN A 195 23.88 11.74 -0.87
N GLY A 196 23.51 12.62 0.06
CA GLY A 196 22.83 13.89 -0.25
C GLY A 196 21.42 13.70 -0.81
N CYS A 197 20.76 12.59 -0.45
CA CYS A 197 19.47 12.18 -0.99
C CYS A 197 18.30 12.65 -0.11
N SER A 198 17.11 12.72 -0.72
CA SER A 198 15.85 12.94 -0.01
C SER A 198 15.07 11.63 0.06
N VAL A 199 14.28 11.45 1.11
CA VAL A 199 13.38 10.32 1.28
C VAL A 199 11.95 10.84 1.45
N LEU A 200 11.07 10.40 0.55
CA LEU A 200 9.68 10.82 0.47
C LEU A 200 8.76 9.67 0.90
N LEU A 201 7.88 9.94 1.87
CA LEU A 201 6.83 9.03 2.29
C LEU A 201 5.48 9.50 1.74
N VAL A 202 4.83 8.65 0.94
CA VAL A 202 3.49 8.90 0.41
C VAL A 202 2.49 7.96 1.09
N ASP A 203 1.52 8.53 1.80
CA ASP A 203 0.43 7.74 2.39
C ASP A 203 -0.86 8.55 2.53
N ARG A 204 -2.01 7.91 2.36
CA ARG A 204 -3.31 8.55 2.56
C ARG A 204 -3.65 8.76 4.06
N ALA A 205 -3.18 7.86 4.91
CA ALA A 205 -3.41 7.82 6.34
C ALA A 205 -2.39 8.67 7.12
N ALA A 206 -2.74 8.98 8.38
CA ALA A 206 -1.89 9.69 9.32
C ALA A 206 -1.62 8.80 10.56
N PRO A 207 -0.77 7.77 10.44
CA PRO A 207 -0.54 6.84 11.53
C PRO A 207 0.22 7.49 12.69
N ARG A 208 0.00 6.97 13.90
CA ARG A 208 0.79 7.27 15.10
C ARG A 208 2.07 6.43 15.13
N HIS A 209 3.04 6.82 15.96
CA HIS A 209 4.32 6.11 16.14
C HIS A 209 5.09 5.94 14.81
N LYS A 210 5.26 7.07 14.12
CA LYS A 210 6.02 7.23 12.89
C LYS A 210 7.49 6.92 13.13
N PHE A 211 8.05 6.00 12.34
CA PHE A 211 9.45 5.56 12.49
C PHE A 211 10.43 6.59 11.94
N GLU A 212 10.00 7.45 11.02
CA GLU A 212 10.81 8.57 10.54
C GLU A 212 11.22 9.52 11.67
N ASN A 213 10.44 9.62 12.75
CA ASN A 213 10.78 10.44 13.92
C ASN A 213 11.97 9.89 14.73
N LYS A 214 12.45 8.67 14.42
CA LYS A 214 13.62 8.06 15.04
C LYS A 214 14.89 8.25 14.23
N LEU A 215 14.80 8.88 13.06
CA LEU A 215 15.97 9.23 12.28
C LEU A 215 16.62 10.43 12.96
N ASP A 216 17.91 10.32 13.24
CA ASP A 216 18.72 11.45 13.69
C ASP A 216 18.86 12.45 12.53
N ASP A 217 19.22 13.70 12.81
CA ASP A 217 19.45 14.79 11.83
C ASP A 217 20.67 14.55 10.89
N ALA A 218 20.99 13.28 10.62
CA ALA A 218 22.19 12.76 9.97
C ALA A 218 22.30 13.04 8.45
N GLY A 219 21.66 14.10 7.95
CA GLY A 219 21.85 14.62 6.59
C GLY A 219 20.83 14.15 5.54
N THR A 220 20.06 13.09 5.78
CA THR A 220 18.96 12.69 4.89
C THR A 220 17.72 13.54 5.14
N ARG A 221 17.24 14.25 4.12
CA ARG A 221 15.98 14.99 4.23
C ARG A 221 14.81 14.01 4.13
N VAL A 222 13.90 14.08 5.10
CA VAL A 222 12.72 13.21 5.13
C VAL A 222 11.46 14.05 4.99
N GLU A 223 10.69 13.81 3.93
CA GLU A 223 9.43 14.47 3.65
C GLU A 223 8.30 13.44 3.72
N ARG A 224 7.19 13.74 4.40
CA ARG A 224 5.97 12.93 4.32
C ARG A 224 4.83 13.78 3.77
N ILE A 225 4.26 13.33 2.66
CA ILE A 225 3.05 13.91 2.09
C ILE A 225 1.84 13.02 2.34
N ARG A 226 0.70 13.66 2.65
CA ARG A 226 -0.57 12.97 2.87
C ARG A 226 -1.49 13.13 1.67
N ILE A 227 -1.52 12.13 0.80
CA ILE A 227 -2.28 12.15 -0.45
C ILE A 227 -2.69 10.73 -0.86
N ASP A 228 -3.82 10.61 -1.56
CA ASP A 228 -4.16 9.38 -2.28
C ASP A 228 -3.34 9.33 -3.57
N ILE A 229 -2.60 8.24 -3.80
CA ILE A 229 -1.72 8.08 -4.98
C ILE A 229 -2.50 8.32 -6.27
N ARG A 230 -3.81 8.04 -6.28
CA ARG A 230 -4.73 8.37 -7.38
C ARG A 230 -4.61 9.81 -7.89
N HIS A 231 -4.28 10.75 -7.01
CA HIS A 231 -4.26 12.20 -7.30
C HIS A 231 -2.87 12.81 -7.29
N LEU A 232 -1.82 12.00 -7.12
CA LEU A 232 -0.47 12.51 -6.96
C LEU A 232 0.20 12.76 -8.32
N GLU A 233 0.64 14.00 -8.56
CA GLU A 233 1.65 14.32 -9.56
C GLU A 233 3.02 14.38 -8.88
N LEU A 234 3.78 13.28 -8.97
CA LEU A 234 5.03 13.10 -8.24
C LEU A 234 6.10 14.11 -8.68
N GLY A 235 6.05 14.58 -9.94
CA GLY A 235 7.02 15.52 -10.48
C GLY A 235 7.01 16.88 -9.77
N ASN A 236 5.90 17.25 -9.14
CA ASN A 236 5.72 18.55 -8.46
C ASN A 236 6.02 18.48 -6.95
N VAL A 237 6.54 17.36 -6.45
CA VAL A 237 6.90 17.24 -5.04
C VAL A 237 8.29 17.83 -4.80
N GLU A 238 8.43 18.67 -3.77
CA GLU A 238 9.66 19.43 -3.50
C GLU A 238 10.91 18.54 -3.42
N SER A 239 10.84 17.41 -2.71
CA SER A 239 11.97 16.45 -2.62
C SER A 239 12.34 15.84 -3.97
N VAL A 240 11.39 15.70 -4.88
CA VAL A 240 11.62 15.15 -6.23
C VAL A 240 12.23 16.21 -7.15
N GLU A 241 11.70 17.43 -7.12
CA GLU A 241 12.22 18.57 -7.89
C GLU A 241 13.66 18.90 -7.51
N ARG A 242 14.00 18.85 -6.21
CA ARG A 242 15.35 19.05 -5.68
C ARG A 242 16.39 18.15 -6.36
N HIS A 243 16.00 16.92 -6.69
CA HIS A 243 16.86 15.92 -7.32
C HIS A 243 16.66 15.85 -8.84
N SER A 244 16.24 16.97 -9.46
CA SER A 244 16.01 17.08 -10.91
C SER A 244 15.08 15.97 -11.45
N GLY A 245 14.09 15.58 -10.65
CA GLY A 245 13.12 14.54 -11.00
C GLY A 245 13.63 13.09 -10.87
N LYS A 246 14.87 12.86 -10.46
CA LYS A 246 15.41 11.49 -10.26
C LYS A 246 14.74 10.83 -9.06
N VAL A 247 14.09 9.68 -9.30
CA VAL A 247 13.37 8.94 -8.26
C VAL A 247 13.73 7.47 -8.28
N VAL A 248 13.88 6.88 -7.08
CA VAL A 248 13.81 5.43 -6.89
C VAL A 248 12.57 5.09 -6.08
N GLY A 249 11.71 4.23 -6.63
CA GLY A 249 10.42 3.88 -6.04
C GLY A 249 10.47 2.64 -5.17
N PHE A 250 9.79 2.67 -4.03
CA PHE A 250 9.59 1.53 -3.15
C PHE A 250 8.11 1.34 -2.82
N CYS A 251 7.68 0.08 -2.72
CA CYS A 251 6.35 -0.27 -2.27
C CYS A 251 6.39 -1.54 -1.42
N LYS A 252 5.77 -1.50 -0.24
CA LYS A 252 5.51 -2.69 0.57
C LYS A 252 4.04 -2.81 0.96
N HIS A 253 3.36 -3.66 0.19
CA HIS A 253 1.95 -4.00 0.24
C HIS A 253 1.00 -2.83 -0.02
N LEU A 254 1.12 -2.23 -1.22
CA LEU A 254 0.02 -1.44 -1.75
C LEU A 254 -1.19 -2.34 -2.01
N CYS A 255 -2.36 -1.87 -1.58
CA CYS A 255 -3.60 -2.61 -1.67
C CYS A 255 -4.37 -2.28 -2.95
N GLY A 256 -4.76 -3.31 -3.71
CA GLY A 256 -5.63 -3.19 -4.88
C GLY A 256 -5.06 -2.31 -5.97
N GLU A 257 -5.86 -1.34 -6.42
CA GLU A 257 -5.50 -0.40 -7.49
C GLU A 257 -4.28 0.48 -7.17
N ALA A 258 -3.91 0.60 -5.90
CA ALA A 258 -2.83 1.50 -5.48
C ALA A 258 -1.47 1.13 -6.09
N THR A 259 -1.20 -0.16 -6.35
CA THR A 259 0.01 -0.60 -7.07
C THR A 259 0.02 -0.03 -8.48
N ASP A 260 -1.10 -0.15 -9.19
CA ASP A 260 -1.26 0.35 -10.57
C ASP A 260 -1.26 1.89 -10.61
N PHE A 261 -1.77 2.55 -9.56
CA PHE A 261 -1.66 4.00 -9.37
C PHE A 261 -0.20 4.44 -9.21
N ALA A 262 0.57 3.73 -8.37
CA ALA A 262 1.98 4.02 -8.14
C ALA A 262 2.83 3.79 -9.40
N LEU A 263 2.57 2.72 -10.15
CA LEU A 263 3.25 2.45 -11.42
C LEU A 263 3.07 3.63 -12.40
N ARG A 264 1.82 4.04 -12.66
CA ARG A 264 1.56 5.21 -13.54
C ARG A 264 2.16 6.51 -13.02
N CYS A 265 2.10 6.72 -11.70
CA CYS A 265 2.68 7.89 -11.06
C CYS A 265 4.19 7.98 -11.27
N MET A 266 4.90 6.84 -11.20
CA MET A 266 6.36 6.79 -11.38
C MET A 266 6.80 6.81 -12.85
N THR A 267 5.95 6.37 -13.77
CA THR A 267 6.29 6.23 -15.20
C THR A 267 5.63 7.28 -16.10
N ALA A 268 5.12 8.37 -15.53
CA ALA A 268 4.51 9.46 -16.28
C ALA A 268 5.54 10.19 -17.16
N THR A 269 5.31 10.20 -18.48
CA THR A 269 6.25 10.74 -19.49
C THR A 269 6.08 12.23 -19.78
N ASP A 270 4.95 12.81 -19.41
CA ASP A 270 4.62 14.24 -19.56
C ASP A 270 5.10 15.09 -18.37
N THR A 271 6.07 14.57 -17.60
CA THR A 271 6.59 15.18 -16.38
C THR A 271 8.11 15.26 -16.43
N LYS A 272 8.72 15.98 -15.49
CA LYS A 272 10.19 16.01 -15.33
C LYS A 272 10.75 14.75 -14.65
N LEU A 273 9.91 13.74 -14.38
CA LEU A 273 10.31 12.54 -13.64
C LEU A 273 11.27 11.67 -14.44
N ARG A 274 12.28 11.17 -13.74
CA ARG A 274 13.29 10.26 -14.26
C ARG A 274 13.41 9.08 -13.31
N LEU A 275 12.57 8.08 -13.52
CA LEU A 275 12.61 6.85 -12.72
C LEU A 275 13.97 6.14 -12.91
N GLN A 276 14.77 6.09 -11.85
CA GLN A 276 16.07 5.43 -11.82
C GLN A 276 15.97 3.96 -11.40
N GLY A 277 14.78 3.52 -10.99
CA GLY A 277 14.45 2.14 -10.67
C GLY A 277 13.34 2.06 -9.64
N ALA A 278 12.79 0.86 -9.45
CA ALA A 278 11.79 0.61 -8.42
C ALA A 278 11.83 -0.84 -7.91
N VAL A 279 11.49 -1.01 -6.63
CA VAL A 279 11.27 -2.32 -6.00
C VAL A 279 9.89 -2.34 -5.36
N MET A 280 8.99 -3.17 -5.91
CA MET A 280 7.59 -3.19 -5.51
C MET A 280 7.14 -4.58 -5.09
N ALA A 281 6.91 -4.80 -3.79
CA ALA A 281 6.27 -6.03 -3.32
C ALA A 281 4.76 -6.00 -3.63
N VAL A 282 4.31 -6.96 -4.43
CA VAL A 282 2.94 -7.06 -4.96
C VAL A 282 2.17 -8.16 -4.25
N CYS A 283 0.89 -7.92 -3.91
CA CYS A 283 0.13 -8.89 -3.09
C CYS A 283 -1.39 -8.87 -3.30
N CYS A 284 -2.02 -7.69 -3.22
CA CYS A 284 -3.48 -7.55 -3.14
C CYS A 284 -4.20 -7.58 -4.50
N HIS A 285 -3.81 -8.53 -5.35
CA HIS A 285 -4.38 -8.76 -6.68
C HIS A 285 -5.89 -8.84 -6.68
N HIS A 286 -6.47 -9.49 -5.67
CA HIS A 286 -7.92 -9.65 -5.52
C HIS A 286 -8.68 -8.32 -5.35
N ARG A 287 -8.00 -7.18 -5.13
CA ARG A 287 -8.61 -5.84 -5.00
C ARG A 287 -8.33 -4.93 -6.20
N CYS A 288 -7.64 -5.41 -7.24
CA CYS A 288 -7.41 -4.64 -8.46
C CYS A 288 -8.73 -4.40 -9.21
N SER A 289 -8.79 -3.34 -10.01
CA SER A 289 -9.92 -3.08 -10.91
C SER A 289 -9.44 -3.10 -12.36
N TRP A 290 -10.31 -3.46 -13.28
CA TRP A 290 -9.99 -3.49 -14.71
C TRP A 290 -9.57 -2.11 -15.24
N ASN A 291 -10.30 -1.07 -14.86
CA ASN A 291 -10.09 0.30 -15.35
C ASN A 291 -8.76 0.92 -14.92
N SER A 292 -8.29 0.56 -13.73
CA SER A 292 -7.03 1.07 -13.19
C SER A 292 -5.82 0.23 -13.58
N PHE A 293 -6.00 -1.03 -13.96
CA PHE A 293 -4.92 -1.99 -14.15
C PHE A 293 -4.01 -1.61 -15.33
N VAL A 294 -2.71 -1.44 -15.09
CA VAL A 294 -1.78 -0.95 -16.13
C VAL A 294 -1.53 -1.98 -17.24
N GLY A 295 -1.58 -3.27 -16.90
CA GLY A 295 -1.33 -4.37 -17.82
C GLY A 295 -2.52 -4.71 -18.74
N ARG A 296 -3.59 -3.91 -18.74
CA ARG A 296 -4.85 -4.25 -19.43
C ARG A 296 -4.66 -4.59 -20.91
N SER A 297 -3.92 -3.76 -21.66
CA SER A 297 -3.68 -3.99 -23.09
C SER A 297 -2.98 -5.33 -23.37
N HIS A 298 -2.16 -5.81 -22.44
CA HIS A 298 -1.50 -7.11 -22.54
C HIS A 298 -2.43 -8.25 -22.19
N LEU A 299 -3.29 -8.08 -21.19
CA LEU A 299 -4.34 -9.06 -20.90
C LEU A 299 -5.27 -9.21 -22.12
N GLU A 300 -5.69 -8.10 -22.71
CA GLU A 300 -6.52 -8.10 -23.92
C GLU A 300 -5.82 -8.82 -25.10
N SER A 301 -4.51 -8.59 -25.31
CA SER A 301 -3.76 -9.29 -26.35
C SER A 301 -3.53 -10.78 -26.07
N TRP A 302 -3.69 -11.23 -24.82
CA TRP A 302 -3.69 -12.64 -24.43
C TRP A 302 -5.10 -13.23 -24.40
N ASP A 303 -6.07 -12.55 -25.01
CA ASP A 303 -7.48 -12.91 -25.05
C ASP A 303 -8.15 -12.91 -23.68
N ILE A 304 -7.63 -12.19 -22.68
CA ILE A 304 -8.27 -12.05 -21.37
C ILE A 304 -9.18 -10.83 -21.38
N SER A 305 -10.49 -11.09 -21.33
CA SER A 305 -11.52 -10.05 -21.25
C SER A 305 -11.65 -9.46 -19.85
N GLU A 306 -12.42 -8.38 -19.71
CA GLU A 306 -12.80 -7.82 -18.40
C GLU A 306 -13.55 -8.84 -17.53
N ALA A 307 -14.40 -9.68 -18.14
CA ALA A 307 -15.10 -10.75 -17.45
C ALA A 307 -14.12 -11.81 -16.93
N ASP A 308 -13.16 -12.24 -17.77
CA ASP A 308 -12.10 -13.16 -17.37
C ASP A 308 -11.26 -12.58 -16.23
N PHE A 309 -10.90 -11.30 -16.32
CA PHE A 309 -10.15 -10.58 -15.28
C PHE A 309 -10.89 -10.56 -13.93
N ALA A 310 -12.21 -10.38 -13.95
CA ALA A 310 -13.01 -10.39 -12.73
C ALA A 310 -12.95 -11.76 -12.04
N VAL A 311 -12.97 -12.87 -12.81
CA VAL A 311 -12.77 -14.23 -12.28
C VAL A 311 -11.32 -14.42 -11.81
N LEU A 312 -10.36 -13.95 -12.59
CA LEU A 312 -8.92 -14.04 -12.31
C LEU A 312 -8.56 -13.39 -10.97
N ARG A 313 -9.16 -12.23 -10.69
CA ARG A 313 -9.05 -11.51 -9.42
C ARG A 313 -9.59 -12.33 -8.26
N CYS A 314 -10.72 -13.01 -8.43
CA CYS A 314 -11.28 -13.89 -7.40
C CYS A 314 -10.39 -15.12 -7.17
N LEU A 315 -9.89 -15.74 -8.24
CA LEU A 315 -8.99 -16.89 -8.18
C LEU A 315 -7.64 -16.52 -7.55
N ALA A 316 -7.11 -15.32 -7.79
CA ALA A 316 -5.90 -14.82 -7.15
C ALA A 316 -5.99 -14.83 -5.62
N GLY A 317 -7.20 -14.65 -5.05
CA GLY A 317 -7.43 -14.78 -3.60
C GLY A 317 -7.12 -16.18 -3.05
N TRP A 318 -7.24 -17.23 -3.88
CA TRP A 318 -7.02 -18.61 -3.45
C TRP A 318 -5.59 -18.92 -3.00
N ALA A 319 -4.62 -18.12 -3.43
CA ALA A 319 -3.21 -18.30 -3.06
C ALA A 319 -2.99 -18.25 -1.54
N THR A 320 -3.78 -17.46 -0.81
CA THR A 320 -3.61 -17.23 0.63
C THR A 320 -4.73 -17.82 1.49
N CYS A 321 -5.85 -18.26 0.90
CA CYS A 321 -7.03 -18.75 1.63
C CYS A 321 -6.78 -19.98 2.52
N ALA A 322 -5.76 -20.82 2.28
CA ALA A 322 -5.52 -22.00 3.11
C ALA A 322 -4.71 -21.71 4.40
N CYS A 323 -4.18 -20.49 4.56
CA CYS A 323 -3.31 -20.14 5.69
C CYS A 323 -4.05 -19.57 6.92
N SER A 324 -5.36 -19.31 6.83
CA SER A 324 -6.11 -18.63 7.90
C SER A 324 -6.45 -19.48 9.13
N ARG A 325 -5.80 -20.64 9.33
CA ARG A 325 -6.04 -21.46 10.53
C ARG A 325 -5.54 -20.81 11.82
N HIS A 326 -4.62 -19.83 11.78
CA HIS A 326 -4.12 -19.14 12.98
C HIS A 326 -4.00 -17.60 12.80
N GLY A 327 -4.96 -16.85 13.35
CA GLY A 327 -4.63 -15.61 14.07
C GLY A 327 -5.03 -14.23 13.51
N SER A 328 -5.81 -14.11 12.43
CA SER A 328 -6.36 -12.81 12.01
C SER A 328 -7.82 -12.95 11.63
N GLU A 329 -8.70 -12.16 12.26
CA GLU A 329 -10.13 -12.12 11.93
C GLU A 329 -10.30 -11.83 10.42
N PRO A 330 -10.91 -12.74 9.65
CA PRO A 330 -11.26 -12.47 8.26
C PRO A 330 -12.34 -11.38 8.20
N ASP A 331 -12.33 -10.57 7.15
CA ASP A 331 -13.43 -9.65 6.85
C ASP A 331 -14.76 -10.44 6.76
N ARG A 332 -15.87 -9.87 7.26
CA ARG A 332 -17.19 -10.55 7.34
C ARG A 332 -17.69 -11.14 6.01
N GLU A 333 -17.25 -10.59 4.88
CA GLU A 333 -17.57 -11.10 3.53
C GLU A 333 -16.80 -12.39 3.16
N GLU A 334 -15.58 -12.60 3.70
CA GLU A 334 -14.77 -13.80 3.43
C GLU A 334 -15.30 -15.03 4.18
N GLN A 335 -15.90 -14.85 5.37
CA GLN A 335 -16.48 -15.95 6.14
C GLN A 335 -17.70 -16.58 5.46
N GLN A 336 -18.58 -15.79 4.83
CA GLN A 336 -19.75 -16.31 4.12
C GLN A 336 -19.39 -16.92 2.76
N ASN A 337 -18.48 -16.32 2.00
CA ASN A 337 -18.06 -16.86 0.70
C ASN A 337 -17.08 -18.04 0.81
N GLY A 338 -16.25 -18.10 1.86
CA GLY A 338 -15.22 -19.13 2.03
C GLY A 338 -15.77 -20.55 2.18
N GLY A 339 -16.88 -20.71 2.93
CA GLY A 339 -17.52 -22.01 3.16
C GLY A 339 -18.19 -22.59 1.91
N CYS A 340 -18.93 -21.76 1.15
CA CYS A 340 -19.60 -22.16 -0.09
C CYS A 340 -18.59 -22.50 -1.20
N ASN A 341 -17.46 -21.77 -1.27
CA ASN A 341 -16.43 -22.01 -2.28
C ASN A 341 -15.67 -23.32 -2.01
N LEU A 342 -15.43 -23.68 -0.75
CA LEU A 342 -14.71 -24.93 -0.41
C LEU A 342 -15.51 -26.18 -0.81
N GLN A 343 -16.83 -26.16 -0.58
CA GLN A 343 -17.74 -27.22 -1.06
C GLN A 343 -17.80 -27.28 -2.59
N ARG A 344 -17.71 -26.13 -3.26
CA ARG A 344 -17.70 -26.06 -4.72
C ARG A 344 -16.39 -26.56 -5.33
N THR A 345 -15.24 -26.17 -4.80
CA THR A 345 -13.94 -26.68 -5.26
C THR A 345 -13.83 -28.19 -5.04
N SER A 346 -14.40 -28.71 -3.95
CA SER A 346 -14.49 -30.16 -3.72
C SER A 346 -15.35 -30.87 -4.76
N ARG A 347 -16.48 -30.28 -5.19
CA ARG A 347 -17.34 -30.83 -6.26
C ARG A 347 -16.64 -30.85 -7.63
N LEU A 348 -15.76 -29.89 -7.88
CA LEU A 348 -14.93 -29.82 -9.08
C LEU A 348 -13.68 -30.72 -9.02
N GLY A 349 -13.47 -31.45 -7.93
CA GLY A 349 -12.27 -32.29 -7.74
C GLY A 349 -10.98 -31.50 -7.50
N ILE A 350 -11.05 -30.19 -7.25
CA ILE A 350 -9.88 -29.33 -7.04
C ILE A 350 -9.40 -29.46 -5.60
N SER A 351 -8.21 -30.02 -5.42
CA SER A 351 -7.57 -30.14 -4.11
C SER A 351 -7.21 -28.78 -3.50
N VAL A 352 -6.98 -28.71 -2.18
CA VAL A 352 -6.53 -27.47 -1.52
C VAL A 352 -5.20 -26.98 -2.11
N ALA A 353 -4.28 -27.90 -2.40
CA ALA A 353 -2.98 -27.59 -2.99
C ALA A 353 -3.13 -27.04 -4.42
N GLU A 354 -3.96 -27.68 -5.25
CA GLU A 354 -4.24 -27.19 -6.60
C GLU A 354 -4.91 -25.82 -6.57
N ARG A 355 -5.85 -25.61 -5.64
CA ARG A 355 -6.52 -24.33 -5.44
C ARG A 355 -5.52 -23.21 -5.13
N GLN A 356 -4.55 -23.46 -4.25
CA GLN A 356 -3.48 -22.50 -3.93
C GLN A 356 -2.60 -22.22 -5.13
N GLU A 357 -2.22 -23.26 -5.88
CA GLU A 357 -1.39 -23.13 -7.08
C GLU A 357 -2.10 -22.33 -8.18
N ILE A 358 -3.40 -22.56 -8.42
CA ILE A 358 -4.23 -21.74 -9.31
C ILE A 358 -4.14 -20.28 -8.88
N GLY A 359 -4.32 -19.99 -7.59
CA GLY A 359 -4.23 -18.64 -7.07
C GLY A 359 -2.86 -17.99 -7.30
N ARG A 360 -1.76 -18.74 -7.05
CA ARG A 360 -0.39 -18.27 -7.30
C ARG A 360 -0.19 -17.92 -8.77
N ARG A 361 -0.63 -18.80 -9.69
CA ARG A 361 -0.54 -18.58 -11.14
C ARG A 361 -1.32 -17.36 -11.60
N CYS A 362 -2.51 -17.14 -11.05
CA CYS A 362 -3.31 -15.94 -11.35
C CYS A 362 -2.59 -14.65 -10.97
N LYS A 363 -1.93 -14.63 -9.80
CA LYS A 363 -1.14 -13.48 -9.36
C LYS A 363 0.04 -13.21 -10.30
N LEU A 364 0.83 -14.24 -10.60
CA LEU A 364 1.96 -14.10 -11.51
C LEU A 364 1.55 -13.69 -12.92
N LEU A 365 0.39 -14.14 -13.41
CA LEU A 365 -0.15 -13.69 -14.69
C LEU A 365 -0.43 -12.18 -14.68
N LEU A 366 -1.07 -11.66 -13.62
CA LEU A 366 -1.28 -10.21 -13.47
C LEU A 366 0.05 -9.46 -13.41
N ASP A 367 1.00 -9.93 -12.62
CA ASP A 367 2.29 -9.28 -12.49
C ASP A 367 3.11 -9.35 -13.78
N THR A 368 2.98 -10.42 -14.57
CA THR A 368 3.56 -10.52 -15.92
C THR A 368 2.99 -9.44 -16.83
N ALA A 369 1.69 -9.16 -16.76
CA ALA A 369 1.08 -8.09 -17.55
C ALA A 369 1.57 -6.68 -17.10
N ARG A 370 1.84 -6.48 -15.80
CA ARG A 370 2.48 -5.25 -15.29
C ARG A 370 3.92 -5.11 -15.78
N VAL A 371 4.69 -6.19 -15.74
CA VAL A 371 6.06 -6.23 -16.26
C VAL A 371 6.10 -5.94 -17.75
N ALA A 372 5.22 -6.57 -18.54
CA ALA A 372 5.11 -6.30 -19.98
C ALA A 372 4.72 -4.84 -20.27
N HIS A 373 3.82 -4.26 -19.46
CA HIS A 373 3.51 -2.83 -19.54
C HIS A 373 4.74 -1.95 -19.32
N LEU A 374 5.56 -2.23 -18.29
CA LEU A 374 6.78 -1.51 -18.00
C LEU A 374 7.84 -1.67 -19.12
N ALA A 375 7.99 -2.87 -19.66
CA ALA A 375 8.86 -3.15 -20.79
C ALA A 375 8.48 -2.33 -22.03
N ARG A 376 7.17 -2.20 -22.31
CA ARG A 376 6.65 -1.35 -23.39
C ARG A 376 6.96 0.14 -23.18
N LEU A 377 7.12 0.59 -21.94
CA LEU A 377 7.56 1.94 -21.59
C LEU A 377 9.09 2.11 -21.64
N GLY A 378 9.82 1.07 -22.03
CA GLY A 378 11.28 1.09 -22.17
C GLY A 378 12.03 0.77 -20.88
N PHE A 379 11.40 0.18 -19.86
CA PHE A 379 12.12 -0.24 -18.64
C PHE A 379 12.49 -1.72 -18.69
N MET A 380 13.63 -2.07 -18.09
CA MET A 380 13.94 -3.47 -17.79
C MET A 380 13.19 -3.88 -16.53
N ALA A 381 12.07 -4.57 -16.70
CA ALA A 381 11.24 -5.01 -15.59
C ALA A 381 11.26 -6.54 -15.47
N THR A 382 11.38 -7.05 -14.24
CA THR A 382 11.37 -8.48 -13.95
C THR A 382 10.60 -8.79 -12.67
N MET A 383 10.11 -10.02 -12.54
CA MET A 383 9.55 -10.53 -11.29
C MET A 383 10.61 -11.31 -10.52
N VAL A 384 10.60 -11.17 -9.20
CA VAL A 384 11.57 -11.78 -8.30
C VAL A 384 10.88 -12.37 -7.08
N TYR A 385 11.21 -13.61 -6.72
CA TYR A 385 10.90 -14.14 -5.39
C TYR A 385 11.88 -13.53 -4.39
N PHE A 386 11.46 -12.46 -3.69
CA PHE A 386 12.34 -11.70 -2.82
C PHE A 386 12.57 -12.36 -1.46
N VAL A 387 11.67 -13.25 -1.02
CA VAL A 387 11.79 -13.92 0.29
C VAL A 387 11.16 -15.32 0.25
N SER A 388 11.51 -16.18 1.22
CA SER A 388 10.89 -17.50 1.35
C SER A 388 9.37 -17.40 1.60
N PRO A 389 8.55 -18.29 0.99
CA PRO A 389 7.11 -18.35 1.21
C PRO A 389 6.73 -18.65 2.68
N SER A 390 7.67 -19.21 3.46
CA SER A 390 7.51 -19.41 4.91
C SER A 390 7.42 -18.09 5.70
N VAL A 391 8.04 -17.02 5.19
CA VAL A 391 7.99 -15.68 5.78
C VAL A 391 6.67 -15.01 5.42
N THR A 392 6.32 -15.01 4.14
CA THR A 392 5.05 -14.51 3.61
C THR A 392 4.68 -15.27 2.34
N PRO A 393 3.42 -15.68 2.16
CA PRO A 393 2.96 -16.25 0.88
C PRO A 393 2.93 -15.20 -0.25
N GLU A 394 2.96 -13.91 0.09
CA GLU A 394 3.07 -12.78 -0.83
C GLU A 394 4.55 -12.40 -0.99
N ASN A 395 5.32 -13.27 -1.65
CA ASN A 395 6.79 -13.17 -1.73
C ASN A 395 7.32 -12.77 -3.11
N VAL A 396 6.48 -12.22 -3.98
CA VAL A 396 6.86 -11.72 -5.30
C VAL A 396 7.05 -10.19 -5.24
N ALA A 397 8.11 -9.71 -5.86
CA ALA A 397 8.34 -8.30 -6.10
C ALA A 397 8.57 -8.06 -7.59
N ILE A 398 8.15 -6.89 -8.08
CA ILE A 398 8.54 -6.37 -9.39
C ILE A 398 9.76 -5.47 -9.18
N LEU A 399 10.85 -5.81 -9.86
CA LEU A 399 12.05 -5.00 -9.99
C LEU A 399 11.99 -4.25 -11.30
N VAL A 400 12.23 -2.94 -11.26
CA VAL A 400 12.26 -2.07 -12.43
C VAL A 400 13.59 -1.37 -12.48
N LEU A 401 14.27 -1.45 -13.61
CA LEU A 401 15.53 -0.78 -13.89
C LEU A 401 15.40 0.07 -15.17
N PRO A 402 16.11 1.19 -15.28
CA PRO A 402 16.21 1.93 -16.53
C PRO A 402 16.85 1.02 -17.60
N SER A 403 16.39 1.11 -18.84
CA SER A 403 17.12 0.50 -19.96
C SER A 403 18.42 1.27 -20.17
N HIS A 404 19.55 0.58 -20.16
CA HIS A 404 20.79 1.17 -20.63
C HIS A 404 20.78 1.16 -22.17
N PRO A 405 21.17 2.25 -22.84
CA PRO A 405 21.41 2.21 -24.28
C PRO A 405 22.63 1.31 -24.53
N GLY A 406 22.40 0.02 -24.76
CA GLY A 406 23.47 -0.97 -24.98
C GLY A 406 23.10 -2.45 -24.79
N ASP A 407 21.94 -2.77 -24.22
CA ASP A 407 21.46 -4.16 -24.06
C ASP A 407 20.52 -4.62 -25.19
#